data_AF-X6P788-F1
#
_entry.id   AF-X6P788-F1
#
_cell.length_a   1.000
_cell.length_b   1.000
_cell.length_c   1.000
_cell.angle_alpha   90.00
_cell.angle_beta   90.00
_cell.angle_gamma   90.00
#
_symmetry.space_group_name_H-M   'P 1'
#
loop_
_entity.id
_entity.type
_entity.pdbx_description
1 polymer ?
#
loop_
_entity_poly.entity_id
_entity_poly.type
_entity_poly.pdbx_seq_one_letter_code
_entity_poly.pdbx_strand_id
1 'polypeptide(L)'
;MQELRWCFLDEESKLLWDNGSGEKKEPVVTELAQLALKQPLLEEQIALFKSEIEKTDSKDLSSKIMDECGLTPDTLPQLVAHNVPIVTYLFQKLTDTPYINSYYDVLIKLDVSQSQIALPSMELVNELVAVVNVKKEYICAYISNCIKECENIKDPFFQTRLVRLLCVFVQKLLYIKLISIKDVSGEIETFCLEFSRIKEAQKLYQSVKKGYVQSSEISRGAGNENSPLDGHLEDENKEKESSGTNNEEQKLE
;
A
#
# COMPACT_ATOMS: atom_id res chain seq x y z
N MET A 1 21.33 -19.85 -77.72
CA MET A 1 21.10 -19.75 -76.26
C MET A 1 21.65 -18.41 -75.82
N GLN A 2 20.79 -17.45 -75.49
CA GLN A 2 21.19 -16.14 -74.96
C GLN A 2 20.98 -16.18 -73.45
N GLU A 3 22.06 -15.98 -72.71
CA GLU A 3 22.04 -15.97 -71.25
C GLU A 3 21.42 -14.66 -70.73
N LEU A 4 20.57 -14.78 -69.71
CA LEU A 4 19.93 -13.63 -69.05
C LEU A 4 20.95 -12.93 -68.16
N ARG A 5 21.29 -11.68 -68.51
CA ARG A 5 22.07 -10.78 -67.66
C ARG A 5 21.16 -10.13 -66.63
N TRP A 6 21.46 -10.31 -65.34
CA TRP A 6 20.85 -9.52 -64.29
C TRP A 6 21.39 -8.10 -64.35
N CYS A 7 20.52 -7.14 -64.70
CA CYS A 7 20.82 -5.72 -64.54
C CYS A 7 20.52 -5.34 -63.09
N PHE A 8 21.57 -5.13 -62.30
CA PHE A 8 21.44 -4.43 -61.03
C PHE A 8 21.04 -2.98 -61.37
N LEU A 9 19.89 -2.53 -60.85
CA LEU A 9 19.62 -1.09 -60.82
C LEU A 9 20.62 -0.48 -59.84
N ASP A 10 21.65 0.14 -60.39
CA ASP A 10 22.49 1.06 -59.64
C ASP A 10 21.66 2.30 -59.26
N GLU A 11 21.99 2.80 -58.08
CA GLU A 11 21.58 4.10 -57.51
C GLU A 11 20.15 4.22 -56.98
N GLU A 12 20.07 4.11 -55.65
CA GLU A 12 19.08 4.71 -54.75
C GLU A 12 17.68 4.81 -55.32
N SER A 13 16.92 3.72 -55.22
CA SER A 13 15.47 3.81 -55.12
C SER A 13 15.16 4.58 -53.84
N LYS A 14 15.20 5.91 -53.91
CA LYS A 14 14.76 6.81 -52.87
C LYS A 14 13.28 6.50 -52.70
N LEU A 15 12.97 5.76 -51.65
CA LEU A 15 11.61 5.47 -51.20
C LEU A 15 10.90 6.82 -51.02
N LEU A 16 10.21 7.26 -52.07
CA LEU A 16 9.22 8.31 -52.01
C LEU A 16 8.02 7.68 -51.35
N TRP A 17 8.07 7.57 -50.02
CA TRP A 17 6.88 7.34 -49.24
C TRP A 17 5.89 8.44 -49.63
N ASP A 18 4.71 8.04 -50.09
CA ASP A 18 3.61 8.96 -50.29
C ASP A 18 3.33 9.62 -48.94
N ASN A 19 3.71 10.89 -48.82
CA ASN A 19 3.48 11.69 -47.61
C ASN A 19 1.97 12.02 -47.44
N GLY A 20 1.08 11.46 -48.26
CA GLY A 20 -0.36 11.65 -48.22
C GLY A 20 -1.17 10.61 -47.44
N SER A 21 -0.58 9.53 -46.93
CA SER A 21 -1.37 8.46 -46.27
C SER A 21 -0.70 7.89 -45.03
N GLY A 22 -0.44 8.74 -44.05
CA GLY A 22 0.09 8.33 -42.76
C GLY A 22 0.55 9.52 -41.94
N GLU A 23 -0.37 10.44 -41.61
CA GLU A 23 -0.23 11.12 -40.33
C GLU A 23 0.04 10.02 -39.31
N LYS A 24 1.24 10.01 -38.73
CA LYS A 24 1.50 9.24 -37.52
C LYS A 24 0.59 9.86 -36.46
N LYS A 25 -0.67 9.44 -36.44
CA LYS A 25 -1.55 9.67 -35.31
C LYS A 25 -0.80 9.04 -34.16
N GLU A 26 -0.35 9.87 -33.23
CA GLU A 26 0.06 9.39 -31.91
C GLU A 26 -0.96 8.34 -31.48
N PRO A 27 -0.55 7.20 -30.89
CA PRO A 27 -1.50 6.18 -30.49
C PRO A 27 -2.55 6.89 -29.66
N VAL A 28 -3.77 6.94 -30.20
CA VAL A 28 -4.87 7.66 -29.57
C VAL A 28 -4.95 7.03 -28.19
N VAL A 29 -5.02 7.83 -27.12
CA VAL A 29 -5.00 7.34 -25.72
C VAL A 29 -5.89 6.10 -25.51
N THR A 30 -6.97 6.03 -26.29
CA THR A 30 -7.90 4.91 -26.43
C THR A 30 -7.24 3.59 -26.85
N GLU A 31 -6.31 3.58 -27.81
CA GLU A 31 -5.55 2.40 -28.23
C GLU A 31 -4.62 1.92 -27.12
N LEU A 32 -3.91 2.83 -26.45
CA LEU A 32 -3.06 2.49 -25.30
C LEU A 32 -3.90 1.93 -24.14
N ALA A 33 -5.07 2.51 -23.88
CA ALA A 33 -6.01 2.01 -22.87
C ALA A 33 -6.52 0.60 -23.23
N GLN A 34 -6.89 0.36 -24.49
CA GLN A 34 -7.31 -0.97 -24.95
C GLN A 34 -6.19 -2.02 -24.87
N LEU A 35 -4.95 -1.61 -25.13
CA LEU A 35 -3.78 -2.48 -24.95
C LEU A 35 -3.52 -2.75 -23.46
N ALA A 36 -3.67 -1.75 -22.59
CA ALA A 36 -3.49 -1.89 -21.15
C ALA A 36 -4.46 -2.90 -20.51
N LEU A 37 -5.65 -3.07 -21.08
CA LEU A 37 -6.61 -4.08 -20.61
C LEU A 37 -6.19 -5.51 -20.96
N LYS A 38 -5.38 -5.71 -22.00
CA LYS A 38 -5.04 -7.03 -22.54
C LYS A 38 -3.64 -7.50 -22.14
N GLN A 39 -2.71 -6.58 -21.92
CA GLN A 39 -1.29 -6.91 -21.72
C GLN A 39 -0.57 -5.86 -20.87
N PRO A 40 0.55 -6.23 -20.21
CA PRO A 40 1.42 -5.25 -19.57
C PRO A 40 2.00 -4.30 -20.61
N LEU A 41 1.94 -2.99 -20.32
CA LEU A 41 2.52 -1.95 -21.15
C LEU A 41 4.00 -1.75 -20.83
N LEU A 42 4.76 -1.31 -21.83
CA LEU A 42 6.14 -0.88 -21.66
C LEU A 42 6.20 0.44 -20.89
N GLU A 43 7.30 0.68 -20.17
CA GLU A 43 7.47 1.90 -19.37
C GLU A 43 7.33 3.18 -20.21
N GLU A 44 7.83 3.16 -21.45
CA GLU A 44 7.66 4.24 -22.43
C GLU A 44 6.17 4.50 -22.75
N GLN A 45 5.39 3.45 -22.96
CA GLN A 45 3.95 3.56 -23.25
C GLN A 45 3.17 4.07 -22.03
N ILE A 46 3.56 3.66 -20.83
CA ILE A 46 2.97 4.16 -19.57
C ILE A 46 3.27 5.65 -19.42
N ALA A 47 4.51 6.08 -19.69
CA ALA A 47 4.90 7.48 -19.62
C ALA A 47 4.14 8.34 -20.65
N LEU A 48 4.01 7.83 -21.88
CA LEU A 48 3.21 8.48 -22.92
C LEU A 48 1.74 8.61 -22.51
N PHE A 49 1.13 7.52 -22.03
CA PHE A 49 -0.25 7.53 -21.53
C PHE A 49 -0.45 8.57 -20.42
N LYS A 50 0.45 8.59 -19.43
CA LYS A 50 0.39 9.57 -18.34
C LYS A 50 0.47 11.00 -18.88
N SER A 51 1.46 11.29 -19.74
CA SER A 51 1.66 12.63 -20.30
C SER A 51 0.46 13.12 -21.12
N GLU A 52 -0.20 12.23 -21.87
CA GLU A 52 -1.35 12.60 -22.71
C GLU A 52 -2.61 12.87 -21.88
N ILE A 53 -2.76 12.15 -20.76
CA ILE A 53 -3.79 12.41 -19.77
C ILE A 53 -3.50 13.73 -19.02
N GLU A 54 -2.24 14.07 -18.73
CA GLU A 54 -1.87 15.34 -18.08
C GLU A 54 -2.12 16.58 -18.95
N LYS A 55 -2.01 16.45 -20.28
CA LYS A 55 -2.33 17.54 -21.21
C LYS A 55 -3.83 17.89 -21.24
N THR A 56 -4.69 17.00 -20.75
CA THR A 56 -6.15 17.20 -20.75
C THR A 56 -6.60 17.89 -19.45
N ASP A 57 -7.48 18.89 -19.56
CA ASP A 57 -8.00 19.62 -18.40
C ASP A 57 -8.73 18.71 -17.40
N SER A 58 -8.59 19.00 -16.11
CA SER A 58 -9.07 18.17 -14.99
C SER A 58 -10.59 17.91 -14.99
N LYS A 59 -11.39 18.74 -15.68
CA LYS A 59 -12.86 18.61 -15.73
C LYS A 59 -13.33 17.66 -16.83
N ASP A 60 -12.62 17.61 -17.95
CA ASP A 60 -12.91 16.70 -19.06
C ASP A 60 -12.18 15.35 -18.89
N LEU A 61 -11.23 15.30 -17.96
CA LEU A 61 -10.44 14.12 -17.64
C LEU A 61 -11.29 12.89 -17.30
N SER A 62 -12.31 13.05 -16.44
CA SER A 62 -13.16 11.94 -16.05
C SER A 62 -14.02 11.44 -17.21
N SER A 63 -14.51 12.33 -18.07
CA SER A 63 -15.24 11.94 -19.28
C SER A 63 -14.31 11.27 -20.30
N LYS A 64 -13.10 11.78 -20.52
CA LYS A 64 -12.10 11.16 -21.41
C LYS A 64 -11.69 9.76 -20.95
N ILE A 65 -11.48 9.56 -19.64
CA ILE A 65 -11.10 8.26 -19.08
C ILE A 65 -12.24 7.24 -19.20
N MET A 66 -13.48 7.64 -18.90
CA MET A 66 -14.62 6.72 -18.92
C MET A 66 -15.16 6.50 -20.33
N ASP A 67 -15.38 7.57 -21.10
CA ASP A 67 -16.06 7.55 -22.39
C ASP A 67 -15.11 7.23 -23.56
N GLU A 68 -13.89 7.78 -23.56
CA GLU A 68 -12.92 7.54 -24.64
C GLU A 68 -12.03 6.32 -24.35
N CYS A 69 -11.50 6.23 -23.12
CA CYS A 69 -10.56 5.16 -22.76
C CYS A 69 -11.26 3.87 -22.29
N GLY A 70 -12.57 3.93 -22.00
CA GLY A 70 -13.34 2.77 -21.55
C GLY A 70 -12.88 2.22 -20.19
N LEU A 71 -12.15 3.02 -19.40
CA LEU A 71 -11.61 2.62 -18.11
C LEU A 71 -12.67 2.74 -17.03
N THR A 72 -13.72 1.92 -17.11
CA THR A 72 -14.79 1.87 -16.11
C THR A 72 -14.37 1.04 -14.90
N PRO A 73 -15.05 1.17 -13.74
CA PRO A 73 -14.78 0.36 -12.56
C PRO A 73 -14.79 -1.16 -12.85
N ASP A 74 -15.60 -1.62 -13.80
CA ASP A 74 -15.69 -3.05 -14.17
C ASP A 74 -14.42 -3.57 -14.85
N THR A 75 -13.66 -2.70 -15.51
CA THR A 75 -12.39 -3.05 -16.16
C THR A 75 -11.21 -3.03 -15.21
N LEU A 76 -11.40 -2.49 -13.99
CA LEU A 76 -10.36 -2.36 -12.97
C LEU A 76 -9.62 -3.67 -12.66
N PRO A 77 -10.29 -4.83 -12.48
CA PRO A 77 -9.58 -6.09 -12.18
C PRO A 77 -8.58 -6.48 -13.27
N GLN A 78 -8.93 -6.24 -14.54
CA GLN A 78 -8.05 -6.54 -15.69
C GLN A 78 -6.87 -5.58 -15.72
N LEU A 79 -7.11 -4.30 -15.40
CA LEU A 79 -6.05 -3.30 -15.37
C LEU A 79 -5.08 -3.55 -14.19
N VAL A 80 -5.59 -3.98 -13.04
CA VAL A 80 -4.76 -4.36 -11.87
C VAL A 80 -3.88 -5.55 -12.20
N ALA A 81 -4.41 -6.57 -12.91
CA ALA A 81 -3.64 -7.76 -13.27
C ALA A 81 -2.44 -7.47 -14.19
N HIS A 82 -2.55 -6.45 -15.05
CA HIS A 82 -1.54 -6.18 -16.08
C HIS A 82 -0.71 -4.91 -15.85
N ASN A 83 -1.28 -3.87 -15.24
CA ASN A 83 -0.74 -2.50 -15.27
C ASN A 83 -1.04 -1.69 -13.99
N VAL A 84 -0.46 -2.08 -12.85
CA VAL A 84 -0.57 -1.35 -11.57
C VAL A 84 -0.25 0.16 -11.69
N PRO A 85 0.83 0.61 -12.38
CA PRO A 85 1.19 2.03 -12.41
C PRO A 85 0.17 2.93 -13.10
N ILE A 86 -0.64 2.38 -14.01
CA ILE A 86 -1.73 3.10 -14.68
C ILE A 86 -2.90 3.24 -13.71
N VAL A 87 -3.21 2.17 -12.97
CA VAL A 87 -4.26 2.20 -11.94
C VAL A 87 -3.91 3.20 -10.85
N THR A 88 -2.68 3.18 -10.32
CA THR A 88 -2.24 4.15 -9.30
C THR A 88 -2.43 5.60 -9.78
N TYR A 89 -2.06 5.87 -11.03
CA TYR A 89 -2.22 7.19 -11.64
C TYR A 89 -3.70 7.56 -11.85
N LEU A 90 -4.54 6.60 -12.26
CA LEU A 90 -5.98 6.77 -12.38
C LEU A 90 -6.61 7.20 -11.04
N PHE A 91 -6.28 6.51 -9.95
CA PHE A 91 -6.74 6.87 -8.61
C PHE A 91 -6.26 8.26 -8.20
N GLN A 92 -5.01 8.61 -8.48
CA GLN A 92 -4.47 9.94 -8.19
C GLN A 92 -5.27 11.05 -8.88
N LYS A 93 -5.67 10.84 -10.15
CA LYS A 93 -6.44 11.82 -10.92
C LYS A 93 -7.92 11.86 -10.57
N LEU A 94 -8.49 10.72 -10.16
CA LEU A 94 -9.91 10.62 -9.81
C LEU A 94 -10.22 10.94 -8.34
N THR A 95 -9.21 11.16 -7.47
CA THR A 95 -9.39 11.33 -6.02
C THR A 95 -10.41 12.42 -5.65
N ASP A 96 -10.44 13.53 -6.40
CA ASP A 96 -11.35 14.66 -6.13
C ASP A 96 -12.74 14.49 -6.77
N THR A 97 -12.96 13.40 -7.51
CA THR A 97 -14.21 13.13 -8.22
C THR A 97 -15.13 12.20 -7.43
N PRO A 98 -16.46 12.34 -7.55
CA PRO A 98 -17.40 11.46 -6.84
C PRO A 98 -17.34 10.00 -7.30
N TYR A 99 -16.79 9.74 -8.49
CA TYR A 99 -16.67 8.41 -9.09
C TYR A 99 -15.66 7.51 -8.38
N ILE A 100 -14.71 8.08 -7.62
CA ILE A 100 -13.64 7.32 -6.96
C ILE A 100 -14.17 6.25 -6.00
N ASN A 101 -15.33 6.49 -5.36
CA ASN A 101 -15.91 5.53 -4.43
C ASN A 101 -16.28 4.22 -5.13
N SER A 102 -16.77 4.28 -6.37
CA SER A 102 -17.07 3.08 -7.17
C SER A 102 -15.80 2.29 -7.50
N TYR A 103 -14.67 2.96 -7.73
CA TYR A 103 -13.39 2.27 -7.92
C TYR A 103 -12.89 1.63 -6.64
N TYR A 104 -13.03 2.29 -5.48
CA TYR A 104 -12.72 1.68 -4.19
C TYR A 104 -13.61 0.47 -3.88
N ASP A 105 -14.90 0.53 -4.20
CA ASP A 105 -15.84 -0.59 -4.00
C ASP A 105 -15.43 -1.81 -4.81
N VAL A 106 -14.98 -1.63 -6.06
CA VAL A 106 -14.46 -2.72 -6.89
C VAL A 106 -13.11 -3.21 -6.35
N LEU A 107 -12.21 -2.30 -5.94
CA LEU A 107 -10.90 -2.64 -5.37
C LEU A 107 -11.04 -3.54 -4.13
N ILE A 108 -11.98 -3.23 -3.24
CA ILE A 108 -12.26 -4.03 -2.04
C ILE A 108 -12.76 -5.42 -2.38
N LYS A 109 -13.58 -5.54 -3.44
CA LYS A 109 -14.22 -6.79 -3.88
C LYS A 109 -13.37 -7.59 -4.87
N LEU A 110 -12.10 -7.19 -5.09
CA LEU A 110 -11.23 -7.95 -5.98
C LEU A 110 -11.03 -9.38 -5.48
N ASP A 111 -11.11 -10.30 -6.42
CA ASP A 111 -10.86 -11.72 -6.18
C ASP A 111 -9.34 -11.97 -6.08
N VAL A 112 -8.82 -11.86 -4.86
CA VAL A 112 -7.40 -12.17 -4.57
C VAL A 112 -7.12 -13.67 -4.49
N SER A 113 -8.13 -14.54 -4.66
CA SER A 113 -7.91 -15.99 -4.75
C SER A 113 -7.22 -16.39 -6.07
N GLN A 114 -7.18 -15.49 -7.05
CA GLN A 114 -6.49 -15.72 -8.31
C GLN A 114 -5.03 -15.28 -8.23
N SER A 115 -4.12 -16.18 -8.63
CA SER A 115 -2.68 -15.92 -8.60
C SER A 115 -2.23 -14.71 -9.41
N GLN A 116 -2.98 -14.31 -10.44
CA GLN A 116 -2.67 -13.16 -11.28
C GLN A 116 -3.08 -11.82 -10.65
N ILE A 117 -3.97 -11.82 -9.65
CA ILE A 117 -4.54 -10.60 -9.05
C ILE A 117 -3.98 -10.35 -7.64
N ALA A 118 -3.68 -11.40 -6.89
CA ALA A 118 -3.23 -11.30 -5.50
C ALA A 118 -2.07 -10.33 -5.26
N LEU A 119 -0.96 -10.50 -5.99
CA LEU A 119 0.23 -9.66 -5.82
C LEU A 119 0.02 -8.23 -6.37
N PRO A 120 -0.46 -8.06 -7.62
CA PRO A 120 -0.67 -6.71 -8.16
C PRO A 120 -1.69 -5.88 -7.37
N SER A 121 -2.74 -6.51 -6.82
CA SER A 121 -3.72 -5.79 -6.00
C SER A 121 -3.14 -5.27 -4.67
N MET A 122 -2.33 -6.07 -3.97
CA MET A 122 -1.66 -5.62 -2.74
C MET A 122 -0.57 -4.59 -3.03
N GLU A 123 0.14 -4.73 -4.15
CA GLU A 123 1.10 -3.73 -4.63
C GLU A 123 0.41 -2.41 -4.92
N LEU A 124 -0.72 -2.43 -5.64
CA LEU A 124 -1.55 -1.27 -5.89
C LEU A 124 -1.97 -0.58 -4.60
N VAL A 125 -2.57 -1.30 -3.64
CA VAL A 125 -3.00 -0.68 -2.38
C VAL A 125 -1.80 -0.06 -1.65
N ASN A 126 -0.64 -0.71 -1.70
CA ASN A 126 0.58 -0.16 -1.11
C ASN A 126 1.08 1.12 -1.82
N GLU A 127 1.01 1.19 -3.14
CA GLU A 127 1.33 2.42 -3.90
C GLU A 127 0.30 3.53 -3.64
N LEU A 128 -0.99 3.18 -3.63
CA LEU A 128 -2.07 4.13 -3.37
C LEU A 128 -1.92 4.80 -2.02
N VAL A 129 -1.55 4.05 -0.98
CA VAL A 129 -1.29 4.60 0.35
C VAL A 129 -0.15 5.63 0.36
N ALA A 130 0.82 5.50 -0.54
CA ALA A 130 1.94 6.44 -0.63
C ALA A 130 1.60 7.71 -1.43
N VAL A 131 0.70 7.60 -2.42
CA VAL A 131 0.40 8.68 -3.38
C VAL A 131 -0.91 9.40 -3.05
N VAL A 132 -1.86 8.72 -2.42
CA VAL A 132 -3.22 9.19 -2.14
C VAL A 132 -3.56 8.95 -0.67
N ASN A 133 -4.28 9.88 -0.04
CA ASN A 133 -4.76 9.70 1.33
C ASN A 133 -5.97 8.75 1.37
N VAL A 134 -5.70 7.44 1.31
CA VAL A 134 -6.73 6.40 1.38
C VAL A 134 -7.29 6.31 2.80
N LYS A 135 -8.62 6.36 2.93
CA LYS A 135 -9.31 6.23 4.21
C LYS A 135 -9.10 4.83 4.80
N LYS A 136 -8.89 4.76 6.12
CA LYS A 136 -8.61 3.51 6.83
C LYS A 136 -9.74 2.47 6.67
N GLU A 137 -10.99 2.92 6.55
CA GLU A 137 -12.16 2.06 6.41
C GLU A 137 -12.07 1.19 5.15
N TYR A 138 -11.57 1.75 4.05
CA TYR A 138 -11.40 1.01 2.80
C TYR A 138 -10.29 -0.04 2.91
N ILE A 139 -9.19 0.29 3.60
CA ILE A 139 -8.07 -0.62 3.82
C ILE A 139 -8.49 -1.78 4.72
N CYS A 140 -9.19 -1.51 5.82
CA CYS A 140 -9.71 -2.55 6.70
C CYS A 140 -10.67 -3.48 5.95
N ALA A 141 -11.61 -2.93 5.16
CA ALA A 141 -12.53 -3.73 4.37
C ALA A 141 -11.81 -4.61 3.32
N TYR A 142 -10.76 -4.09 2.68
CA TYR A 142 -9.93 -4.86 1.76
C TYR A 142 -9.18 -6.00 2.46
N ILE A 143 -8.61 -5.75 3.65
CA ILE A 143 -7.96 -6.80 4.45
C ILE A 143 -8.97 -7.89 4.84
N SER A 144 -10.16 -7.52 5.32
CA SER A 144 -11.23 -8.47 5.64
C SER A 144 -11.61 -9.33 4.43
N ASN A 145 -11.68 -8.74 3.24
CA ASN A 145 -11.92 -9.50 2.01
C ASN A 145 -10.77 -10.49 1.74
N CYS A 146 -9.51 -10.04 1.84
CA CYS A 146 -8.36 -10.91 1.62
C CYS A 146 -8.30 -12.09 2.60
N ILE A 147 -8.67 -11.88 3.87
CA ILE A 147 -8.74 -12.94 4.89
C ILE A 147 -9.77 -13.99 4.48
N LYS A 148 -10.99 -13.56 4.11
CA LYS A 148 -12.05 -14.46 3.64
C LYS A 148 -11.63 -15.24 2.40
N GLU A 149 -10.96 -14.61 1.44
CA GLU A 149 -10.46 -15.30 0.26
C GLU A 149 -9.37 -16.32 0.62
N CYS A 150 -8.48 -16.02 1.58
CA CYS A 150 -7.48 -16.98 2.05
C CYS A 150 -8.11 -18.27 2.60
N GLU A 151 -9.23 -18.17 3.31
CA GLU A 151 -9.95 -19.32 3.88
C GLU A 151 -10.60 -20.20 2.81
N ASN A 152 -11.00 -19.61 1.67
CA ASN A 152 -11.73 -20.29 0.60
C ASN A 152 -10.84 -20.91 -0.49
N ILE A 153 -9.53 -20.65 -0.49
CA ILE A 153 -8.59 -21.22 -1.47
C ILE A 153 -8.43 -22.72 -1.27
N LYS A 154 -8.62 -23.48 -2.36
CA LYS A 154 -8.51 -24.94 -2.37
C LYS A 154 -7.07 -25.45 -2.50
N ASP A 155 -6.19 -24.73 -3.19
CA ASP A 155 -4.80 -25.13 -3.36
C ASP A 155 -3.96 -24.72 -2.13
N PRO A 156 -3.49 -25.67 -1.31
CA PRO A 156 -2.74 -25.36 -0.09
C PRO A 156 -1.41 -24.67 -0.36
N PHE A 157 -0.80 -24.88 -1.53
CA PHE A 157 0.45 -24.21 -1.90
C PHE A 157 0.21 -22.73 -2.18
N PHE A 158 -0.77 -22.43 -3.03
CA PHE A 158 -1.18 -21.06 -3.31
C PHE A 158 -1.70 -20.35 -2.06
N GLN A 159 -2.53 -21.02 -1.25
CA GLN A 159 -3.02 -20.50 0.02
C GLN A 159 -1.87 -20.09 0.96
N THR A 160 -0.88 -20.97 1.14
CA THR A 160 0.30 -20.67 1.97
C THR A 160 1.04 -19.44 1.47
N ARG A 161 1.20 -19.30 0.15
CA ARG A 161 1.85 -18.13 -0.45
C ARG A 161 1.04 -16.86 -0.24
N LEU A 162 -0.28 -16.91 -0.42
CA LEU A 162 -1.16 -15.76 -0.22
C LEU A 162 -1.17 -15.31 1.24
N VAL A 163 -1.28 -16.26 2.18
CA VAL A 163 -1.23 -15.96 3.62
C VAL A 163 0.09 -15.27 4.00
N ARG A 164 1.23 -15.73 3.46
CA ARG A 164 2.52 -15.06 3.67
C ARG A 164 2.51 -13.64 3.15
N LEU A 165 1.99 -13.43 1.95
CA LEU A 165 1.90 -12.12 1.33
C LEU A 165 1.02 -11.17 2.16
N LEU A 166 -0.16 -11.62 2.56
CA LEU A 166 -1.09 -10.87 3.40
C LEU A 166 -0.46 -10.50 4.75
N CYS A 167 0.28 -11.43 5.38
CA CYS A 167 0.96 -11.17 6.64
C CYS A 167 1.98 -10.03 6.51
N VAL A 168 2.82 -10.05 5.47
CA VAL A 168 3.83 -9.00 5.22
C VAL A 168 3.15 -7.67 4.89
N PHE A 169 2.08 -7.70 4.10
CA PHE A 169 1.29 -6.54 3.74
C PHE A 169 0.68 -5.85 4.98
N VAL A 170 0.00 -6.61 5.85
CA VAL A 170 -0.55 -6.09 7.11
C VAL A 170 0.54 -5.55 8.02
N GLN A 171 1.67 -6.26 8.16
CA GLN A 171 2.81 -5.77 8.97
C GLN A 171 3.30 -4.40 8.48
N LYS A 172 3.36 -4.21 7.16
CA LYS A 172 3.73 -2.92 6.57
C LYS A 172 2.71 -1.83 6.91
N LEU A 173 1.41 -2.11 6.79
CA LEU A 173 0.34 -1.16 7.11
C LEU A 173 0.33 -0.75 8.59
N LEU A 174 0.63 -1.68 9.49
CA LEU A 174 0.79 -1.41 10.92
C LEU A 174 2.03 -0.56 11.20
N TYR A 175 3.15 -0.84 10.52
CA TYR A 175 4.40 -0.10 10.69
C TYR A 175 4.27 1.37 10.28
N ILE A 176 3.61 1.64 9.14
CA ILE A 176 3.33 3.02 8.68
C ILE A 176 2.21 3.70 9.48
N LYS A 177 1.58 3.00 10.44
CA LYS A 177 0.47 3.49 11.27
C LYS A 177 -0.76 3.95 10.49
N LEU A 178 -1.00 3.39 9.30
CA LEU A 178 -2.21 3.67 8.52
C LEU A 178 -3.45 3.04 9.18
N ILE A 179 -3.26 1.84 9.75
CA ILE A 179 -4.26 1.11 10.53
C ILE A 179 -3.79 1.02 11.98
N SER A 180 -4.71 1.19 12.94
CA SER A 180 -4.40 0.98 14.36
C SER A 180 -4.51 -0.49 14.71
N ILE A 181 -3.68 -0.96 15.64
CA ILE A 181 -3.76 -2.32 16.19
C ILE A 181 -5.17 -2.62 16.73
N LYS A 182 -5.85 -1.61 17.28
CA LYS A 182 -7.22 -1.74 17.79
C LYS A 182 -8.26 -1.98 16.68
N ASP A 183 -8.00 -1.47 15.48
CA ASP A 183 -8.96 -1.56 14.36
C ASP A 183 -8.95 -2.96 13.73
N VAL A 184 -7.88 -3.74 13.91
CA VAL A 184 -7.66 -5.00 13.19
C VAL A 184 -7.42 -6.21 14.09
N SER A 185 -7.34 -6.05 15.41
CA SER A 185 -6.94 -7.14 16.31
C SER A 185 -7.86 -8.36 16.22
N GLY A 186 -9.18 -8.20 16.23
CA GLY A 186 -10.10 -9.35 16.27
C GLY A 186 -9.99 -10.29 15.06
N GLU A 187 -10.16 -9.75 13.85
CA GLU A 187 -10.16 -10.55 12.61
C GLU A 187 -8.75 -11.09 12.30
N ILE A 188 -7.71 -10.28 12.49
CA ILE A 188 -6.33 -10.68 12.20
C ILE A 188 -5.80 -11.69 13.22
N GLU A 189 -6.17 -11.59 14.50
CA GLU A 189 -5.80 -12.60 15.50
C GLU A 189 -6.42 -13.95 15.16
N THR A 190 -7.71 -13.97 14.81
CA THR A 190 -8.42 -15.20 14.40
C THR A 190 -7.75 -15.82 13.17
N PHE A 191 -7.48 -15.01 12.14
CA PHE A 191 -6.75 -15.43 10.95
C PHE A 191 -5.36 -16.00 11.28
N CYS A 192 -4.58 -15.34 12.14
CA CYS A 192 -3.24 -15.80 12.47
C CYS A 192 -3.24 -17.11 13.29
N LEU A 193 -4.28 -17.35 14.09
CA LEU A 193 -4.45 -18.61 14.82
C LEU A 193 -4.79 -19.77 13.86
N GLU A 194 -5.70 -19.53 12.91
CA GLU A 194 -6.07 -20.50 11.87
C GLU A 194 -4.84 -20.92 11.05
N PHE A 195 -4.04 -19.94 10.62
CA PHE A 195 -2.82 -20.17 9.84
C PHE A 195 -1.54 -20.26 10.70
N SER A 196 -1.65 -20.64 11.97
CA SER A 196 -0.54 -20.66 12.92
C SER A 196 0.64 -21.57 12.55
N ARG A 197 0.46 -22.51 11.61
CA ARG A 197 1.55 -23.32 11.03
C ARG A 197 2.51 -22.49 10.17
N ILE A 198 2.07 -21.32 9.68
CA ILE A 198 2.85 -20.41 8.85
C ILE A 198 3.61 -19.44 9.76
N LYS A 199 4.94 -19.39 9.61
CA LYS A 199 5.83 -18.57 10.46
C LYS A 199 5.48 -17.09 10.41
N GLU A 200 5.08 -16.59 9.25
CA GLU A 200 4.69 -15.19 9.03
C GLU A 200 3.44 -14.81 9.83
N ALA A 201 2.45 -15.72 9.90
CA ALA A 201 1.24 -15.54 10.70
C ALA A 201 1.56 -15.50 12.20
N GLN A 202 2.43 -16.39 12.68
CA GLN A 202 2.89 -16.36 14.07
C GLN A 202 3.62 -15.04 14.41
N LYS A 203 4.47 -14.54 13.51
CA LYS A 203 5.17 -13.27 13.69
C LYS A 203 4.19 -12.09 13.73
N LEU A 204 3.22 -12.05 12.82
CA LEU A 204 2.18 -11.01 12.80
C LEU A 204 1.38 -11.03 14.09
N TYR A 205 0.90 -12.19 14.54
CA TYR A 205 0.17 -12.34 15.80
C TYR A 205 0.95 -11.79 17.00
N GLN A 206 2.24 -12.13 17.10
CA GLN A 206 3.09 -11.60 18.17
C GLN A 206 3.26 -10.09 18.10
N SER A 207 3.41 -9.51 16.90
CA SER A 207 3.52 -8.07 16.70
C SER A 207 2.23 -7.33 17.12
N VAL A 208 1.07 -7.85 16.71
CA VAL A 208 -0.24 -7.31 17.09
C VAL A 208 -0.42 -7.37 18.61
N LYS A 209 -0.14 -8.53 19.22
CA LYS A 209 -0.25 -8.73 20.67
C LYS A 209 0.68 -7.82 21.47
N LYS A 210 1.95 -7.71 21.05
CA LYS A 210 2.94 -6.83 21.72
C LYS A 210 2.53 -5.37 21.67
N GLY A 211 2.09 -4.88 20.50
CA GLY A 211 1.68 -3.49 20.37
C GLY A 211 0.35 -3.18 21.09
N TYR A 212 -0.54 -4.17 21.25
CA TYR A 212 -1.72 -4.04 22.11
C TYR A 212 -1.33 -3.87 23.59
N VAL A 213 -0.42 -4.71 24.10
CA VAL A 213 0.05 -4.66 25.50
C VAL A 213 0.69 -3.30 25.83
N GLN A 214 1.59 -2.80 24.96
CA GLN A 214 2.22 -1.49 25.15
C GLN A 214 1.20 -0.34 25.16
N SER A 215 0.17 -0.39 24.32
CA SER A 215 -0.91 0.62 24.29
C SER A 215 -1.76 0.61 25.57
N SER A 216 -1.94 -0.57 26.18
CA SER A 216 -2.72 -0.73 27.42
C SER A 216 -1.98 -0.29 28.67
N GLU A 217 -0.64 -0.43 28.71
CA GLU A 217 0.21 0.00 29.82
C GLU A 217 0.32 1.54 29.88
N ILE A 218 0.44 2.21 28.73
CA ILE A 218 0.42 3.68 28.64
C ILE A 218 -0.91 4.27 29.14
N SER A 219 -2.03 3.58 28.88
CA SER A 219 -3.36 4.00 29.35
C SER A 219 -3.54 3.80 30.86
N ARG A 220 -2.79 2.88 31.49
CA ARG A 220 -2.80 2.64 32.94
C ARG A 220 -1.84 3.55 33.71
N GLY A 221 -0.77 4.03 33.08
CA GLY A 221 0.22 4.93 33.69
C GLY A 221 -0.19 6.41 33.79
N ALA A 222 -1.25 6.84 33.09
CA ALA A 222 -1.72 8.24 33.12
C ALA A 222 -2.74 8.54 34.24
N GLY A 223 -2.99 7.59 35.14
CA GLY A 223 -4.08 7.65 36.13
C GLY A 223 -3.67 7.82 37.58
N ASN A 224 -2.41 8.14 37.90
CA ASN A 224 -2.04 8.40 39.29
C ASN A 224 -0.74 9.20 39.38
N GLU A 225 -0.83 10.49 39.72
CA GLU A 225 0.15 11.27 40.48
C GLU A 225 -0.25 12.76 40.47
N ASN A 226 -0.94 13.20 41.53
CA ASN A 226 -0.46 14.27 42.43
C ASN A 226 -1.60 14.95 43.20
N SER A 227 -1.66 14.66 44.50
CA SER A 227 -2.04 15.64 45.51
C SER A 227 -1.30 15.32 46.82
N PRO A 228 -0.31 16.13 47.23
CA PRO A 228 0.17 16.13 48.59
C PRO A 228 -0.50 17.27 49.37
N LEU A 229 -1.38 16.89 50.29
CA LEU A 229 -1.69 17.67 51.49
C LEU A 229 -0.62 17.32 52.52
N ASP A 230 0.24 18.25 52.90
CA ASP A 230 0.46 18.53 54.32
C ASP A 230 1.25 19.82 54.51
N GLY A 231 0.74 20.69 55.38
CA GLY A 231 1.45 21.84 55.90
C GLY A 231 1.89 21.56 57.33
N HIS A 232 3.06 22.07 57.71
CA HIS A 232 3.32 22.59 59.06
C HIS A 232 4.51 23.56 58.99
N LEU A 233 4.28 24.77 59.49
CA LEU A 233 5.30 25.73 59.92
C LEU A 233 5.82 25.28 61.29
N GLU A 234 7.12 25.45 61.54
CA GLU A 234 7.62 26.17 62.72
C GLU A 234 9.12 26.42 62.63
N ASP A 235 9.49 27.55 63.20
CA ASP A 235 10.74 28.29 63.14
C ASP A 235 11.88 27.75 64.04
N GLU A 236 13.05 28.35 63.82
CA GLU A 236 14.04 28.80 64.83
C GLU A 236 15.38 28.05 65.07
N ASN A 237 16.42 28.90 65.04
CA ASN A 237 17.67 28.91 65.81
C ASN A 237 18.93 28.11 65.38
N LYS A 238 19.77 28.82 64.60
CA LYS A 238 21.14 29.32 64.90
C LYS A 238 22.03 28.65 65.98
N GLU A 239 23.33 28.64 65.62
CA GLU A 239 24.58 28.53 66.42
C GLU A 239 25.14 27.11 66.68
N LYS A 240 26.20 26.74 65.95
CA LYS A 240 27.64 26.77 66.33
C LYS A 240 27.97 25.82 67.49
N GLU A 241 28.75 24.77 67.21
CA GLU A 241 30.13 24.67 67.70
C GLU A 241 30.85 23.41 67.19
N SER A 242 32.13 23.63 66.93
CA SER A 242 33.17 22.66 66.60
C SER A 242 33.78 22.08 67.87
N SER A 243 34.04 20.78 67.93
CA SER A 243 35.24 20.22 68.57
C SER A 243 35.27 18.71 68.41
N GLY A 244 36.31 18.21 67.74
CA GLY A 244 36.75 16.84 67.94
C GLY A 244 37.52 16.73 69.25
N THR A 245 37.48 15.56 69.87
CA THR A 245 38.56 15.04 70.72
C THR A 245 38.50 13.52 70.73
N ASN A 246 39.68 12.95 70.59
CA ASN A 246 40.02 11.54 70.69
C ASN A 246 39.81 10.97 72.10
N ASN A 247 39.85 9.63 72.15
CA ASN A 247 40.64 8.76 73.03
C ASN A 247 39.91 7.74 73.92
N GLU A 248 40.52 6.55 73.88
CA GLU A 248 40.66 5.51 74.92
C GLU A 248 39.47 4.58 75.16
N GLU A 249 39.52 3.31 74.73
CA GLU A 249 40.27 2.14 75.26
C GLU A 249 39.83 1.64 76.65
N GLN A 250 39.66 0.30 76.73
CA GLN A 250 39.60 -0.59 77.91
C GLN A 250 38.25 -0.67 78.66
N LYS A 251 37.72 -1.81 79.13
CA LYS A 251 38.04 -3.26 79.15
C LYS A 251 36.90 -3.97 79.95
N LEU A 252 36.80 -5.30 79.85
CA LEU A 252 35.99 -6.25 80.68
C LEU A 252 34.49 -6.31 80.28
N GLU A 253 33.86 -7.47 80.05
CA GLU A 253 34.11 -8.88 80.40
C GLU A 253 33.89 -9.83 79.20
#